data_AF-A0A1M5PSB6-F1
#
_entry.id   AF-A0A1M5PSB6-F1
#
_cell.length_a   1.000
_cell.length_b   1.000
_cell.length_c   1.000
_cell.angle_alpha   90.00
_cell.angle_beta   90.00
_cell.angle_gamma   90.00
#
_symmetry.space_group_name_H-M   'P 1'
#
loop_
_entity.id
_entity.type
_entity.pdbx_description
1 polymer ?
#
loop_
_entity_poly.entity_id
_entity_poly.type
_entity_poly.pdbx_seq_one_letter_code
_entity_poly.pdbx_strand_id
1 'polypeptide(L)'
;MKILFIGNSHTYMNDMPELTRQMIELATGETAEVFMLAYSARSLKWHMGEEYFSERFNILHGGYDYLVIQEQAHPMTDESDTITYTDRLVELCKKVNTKPIIFETWAEKAKPENQAEMNRRYTELAKKENALLAPIGEIWTEVSSELKDRADADLYWRDGAHASAVGDYLIAMALTKLITGKLPPEDFVKSYDFTRPDTDWFPVKENVDEEIVEIPSDVSKVIRKYVEEKIR
;
A
#
# COMPACT_ATOMS: atom_id res chain seq x y z
N MET A 1 -5.19 -3.76 17.02
CA MET A 1 -3.97 -3.05 16.58
C MET A 1 -4.34 -1.77 15.84
N LYS A 2 -3.49 -0.74 15.87
CA LYS A 2 -3.70 0.56 15.20
C LYS A 2 -2.62 0.84 14.16
N ILE A 3 -3.02 1.17 12.94
CA ILE A 3 -2.10 1.38 11.81
C ILE A 3 -2.38 2.75 11.19
N LEU A 4 -1.36 3.59 11.10
CA LEU A 4 -1.43 4.85 10.35
C LEU A 4 -0.78 4.67 8.98
N PHE A 5 -1.43 5.16 7.94
CA PHE A 5 -0.88 5.25 6.59
C PHE A 5 -0.57 6.72 6.26
N ILE A 6 0.65 7.00 5.79
CA ILE A 6 1.04 8.30 5.21
C ILE A 6 1.37 8.07 3.75
N GLY A 7 0.74 8.83 2.85
CA GLY A 7 0.97 8.68 1.42
C GLY A 7 0.05 9.52 0.53
N ASN A 8 -0.35 8.95 -0.61
CA ASN A 8 -1.14 9.64 -1.62
C ASN A 8 -2.18 8.70 -2.27
N SER A 9 -2.47 8.88 -3.56
CA SER A 9 -3.44 8.06 -4.29
C SER A 9 -3.09 6.58 -4.33
N HIS A 10 -1.80 6.22 -4.22
CA HIS A 10 -1.38 4.82 -4.14
C HIS A 10 -1.64 4.21 -2.75
N THR A 11 -2.11 5.03 -1.80
CA THR A 11 -2.60 4.61 -0.49
C THR A 11 -4.12 4.66 -0.42
N TYR A 12 -4.78 5.76 -0.78
CA TYR A 12 -6.22 5.91 -0.50
C TYR A 12 -7.15 5.31 -1.56
N MET A 13 -6.66 4.97 -2.76
CA MET A 13 -7.54 4.42 -3.80
C MET A 13 -8.14 3.08 -3.36
N ASN A 14 -9.39 2.86 -3.77
CA ASN A 14 -10.19 1.68 -3.43
C ASN A 14 -10.22 1.35 -1.93
N ASP A 15 -10.15 2.36 -1.06
CA ASP A 15 -10.12 2.21 0.40
C ASP A 15 -9.12 1.12 0.86
N MET A 16 -7.94 1.07 0.22
CA MET A 16 -6.93 0.03 0.50
C MET A 16 -6.57 -0.14 1.99
N PRO A 17 -6.49 0.93 2.83
CA PRO A 17 -6.30 0.76 4.27
C PRO A 17 -7.43 -0.03 4.94
N GLU A 18 -8.69 0.19 4.55
CA GLU A 18 -9.85 -0.55 5.07
C GLU A 18 -9.84 -2.01 4.60
N LEU A 19 -9.43 -2.26 3.35
CA LEU A 19 -9.23 -3.63 2.88
C LEU A 19 -8.14 -4.35 3.69
N THR A 20 -7.04 -3.66 4.00
CA THR A 20 -5.98 -4.17 4.88
C THR A 20 -6.50 -4.47 6.29
N ARG A 21 -7.32 -3.57 6.86
CA ARG A 21 -7.97 -3.78 8.16
C ARG A 21 -8.79 -5.07 8.17
N GLN A 22 -9.69 -5.26 7.20
CA GLN A 22 -10.52 -6.46 7.09
C GLN A 22 -9.68 -7.74 6.97
N MET A 23 -8.66 -7.74 6.12
CA MET A 23 -7.78 -8.90 5.95
C MET A 23 -7.03 -9.26 7.24
N ILE A 24 -6.56 -8.26 8.00
CA ILE A 24 -5.93 -8.46 9.31
C ILE A 24 -6.90 -9.08 10.30
N GLU A 25 -8.12 -8.56 10.42
CA GLU A 25 -9.11 -9.09 11.37
C GLU A 25 -9.48 -10.53 11.04
N LEU A 26 -9.64 -10.85 9.75
CA LEU A 26 -9.93 -12.21 9.29
C LEU A 26 -8.74 -13.16 9.51
N ALA A 27 -7.51 -12.70 9.32
CA ALA A 27 -6.31 -13.51 9.52
C ALA A 27 -5.99 -13.81 10.99
N THR A 28 -6.38 -12.89 11.89
CA THR A 28 -5.97 -12.93 13.30
C THR A 28 -7.11 -13.26 14.27
N GLY A 29 -8.35 -12.92 13.91
CA GLY A 29 -9.49 -12.92 14.83
C GLY A 29 -9.49 -11.74 15.82
N GLU A 30 -8.58 -10.78 15.66
CA GLU A 30 -8.42 -9.62 16.53
C GLU A 30 -8.87 -8.34 15.83
N THR A 31 -9.37 -7.36 16.59
CA THR A 31 -9.79 -6.06 16.04
C THR A 31 -8.62 -5.22 15.58
N ALA A 32 -8.77 -4.55 14.44
CA ALA A 32 -7.81 -3.61 13.89
C ALA A 32 -8.47 -2.25 13.60
N GLU A 33 -7.71 -1.18 13.71
CA GLU A 33 -8.11 0.17 13.32
C GLU A 33 -7.06 0.73 12.37
N VAL A 34 -7.53 1.37 11.29
CA VAL A 34 -6.67 2.01 10.29
C VAL A 34 -7.00 3.49 10.17
N PHE A 35 -5.96 4.27 9.93
CA PHE A 35 -6.03 5.73 9.80
C PHE A 35 -5.19 6.11 8.59
N MET A 36 -5.56 7.18 7.89
CA MET A 36 -4.75 7.67 6.78
C MET A 36 -4.59 9.18 6.83
N LEU A 37 -3.37 9.63 6.55
CA LEU A 37 -3.03 10.98 6.15
C LEU A 37 -2.48 10.88 4.73
N ALA A 38 -3.39 10.83 3.75
CA ALA A 38 -3.04 10.62 2.36
C ALA A 38 -3.65 11.70 1.46
N TYR A 39 -2.81 12.32 0.63
CA TYR A 39 -3.21 13.47 -0.20
C TYR A 39 -2.78 13.28 -1.65
N SER A 40 -3.67 13.58 -2.59
CA SER A 40 -3.44 13.35 -4.02
C SER A 40 -2.12 13.95 -4.50
N ALA A 41 -1.31 13.14 -5.18
CA ALA A 41 -0.01 13.51 -5.76
C ALA A 41 1.02 14.11 -4.78
N ARG A 42 0.87 13.91 -3.46
CA ARG A 42 1.81 14.45 -2.47
C ARG A 42 2.95 13.49 -2.17
N SER A 43 4.16 14.05 -2.04
CA SER A 43 5.39 13.36 -1.64
C SER A 43 5.64 13.50 -0.14
N LEU A 44 6.54 12.70 0.42
CA LEU A 44 6.92 12.81 1.85
C LEU A 44 7.52 14.18 2.19
N LYS A 45 8.18 14.82 1.21
CA LYS A 45 8.63 16.21 1.32
C LYS A 45 7.51 17.17 1.62
N TRP A 46 6.40 17.02 0.91
CA TRP A 46 5.21 17.85 1.10
C TRP A 46 4.58 17.57 2.47
N HIS A 47 4.41 16.30 2.85
CA HIS A 47 3.90 15.91 4.17
C HIS A 47 4.70 16.54 5.31
N MET A 48 6.02 16.46 5.22
CA MET A 48 6.94 16.94 6.27
C MET A 48 7.29 18.43 6.16
N GLY A 49 6.71 19.14 5.19
CA GLY A 49 6.86 20.56 4.96
C GLY A 49 5.56 21.32 5.20
N GLU A 50 4.55 21.03 4.40
CA GLU A 50 3.27 21.76 4.36
C GLU A 50 2.29 21.27 5.43
N GLU A 51 2.22 19.96 5.68
CA GLU A 51 1.27 19.35 6.64
C GLU A 51 1.95 18.87 7.93
N TYR A 52 3.22 19.21 8.17
CA TYR A 52 4.03 18.65 9.25
C TYR A 52 3.35 18.59 10.63
N PHE A 53 2.53 19.59 10.98
CA PHE A 53 1.82 19.62 12.25
C PHE A 53 0.81 18.48 12.39
N SER A 54 0.06 18.17 11.33
CA SER A 54 -0.93 17.10 11.28
C SER A 54 -0.24 15.73 11.44
N GLU A 55 0.84 15.48 10.68
CA GLU A 55 1.54 14.19 10.69
C GLU A 55 2.27 14.01 12.01
N ARG A 56 2.96 15.04 12.49
CA ARG A 56 3.62 15.00 13.80
C ARG A 56 2.63 14.75 14.93
N PHE A 57 1.48 15.43 14.93
CA PHE A 57 0.48 15.26 15.98
C PHE A 57 -0.05 13.81 16.01
N ASN A 58 -0.45 13.29 14.85
CA ASN A 58 -0.98 11.94 14.76
C ASN A 58 0.08 10.91 15.17
N ILE A 59 1.31 11.00 14.66
CA ILE A 59 2.37 10.04 15.03
C ILE A 59 2.64 10.08 16.54
N LEU A 60 2.78 11.27 17.15
CA LEU A 60 3.16 11.39 18.56
C LEU A 60 2.04 11.04 19.55
N HIS A 61 0.77 11.14 19.15
CA HIS A 61 -0.37 11.03 20.07
C HIS A 61 -1.42 9.99 19.67
N GLY A 62 -1.32 9.41 18.47
CA GLY A 62 -2.29 8.44 17.96
C GLY A 62 -2.15 7.04 18.54
N GLY A 63 -0.98 6.71 19.13
CA GLY A 63 -0.74 5.42 19.74
C GLY A 63 -0.75 4.26 18.74
N TYR A 64 -0.15 4.47 17.56
CA TYR A 64 -0.11 3.48 16.49
C TYR A 64 0.93 2.39 16.76
N ASP A 65 0.56 1.14 16.45
CA ASP A 65 1.49 0.01 16.42
C ASP A 65 2.41 0.09 15.21
N TYR A 66 1.86 0.48 14.06
CA TYR A 66 2.56 0.58 12.79
C TYR A 66 2.31 1.92 12.08
N LEU A 67 3.34 2.42 11.41
CA LEU A 67 3.25 3.53 10.45
C LEU A 67 3.67 3.03 9.07
N VAL A 68 2.73 2.96 8.14
CA VAL A 68 2.99 2.66 6.72
C VAL A 68 3.36 3.95 6.01
N ILE A 69 4.55 4.00 5.41
CA ILE A 69 5.13 5.19 4.78
C ILE A 69 5.24 4.93 3.28
N GLN A 70 4.44 5.66 2.48
CA GLN A 70 4.41 5.56 1.03
C GLN A 70 4.87 6.87 0.38
N GLU A 71 5.96 6.82 -0.37
CA GLU A 71 6.47 7.95 -1.15
C GLU A 71 5.81 8.01 -2.53
N GLN A 72 5.77 9.20 -3.13
CA GLN A 72 5.34 9.40 -4.51
C GLN A 72 6.15 8.56 -5.50
N ALA A 73 5.45 7.74 -6.29
CA ALA A 73 6.06 6.79 -7.24
C ALA A 73 6.26 7.36 -8.64
N HIS A 74 5.32 8.19 -9.12
CA HIS A 74 5.20 8.58 -10.53
C HIS A 74 5.04 10.09 -10.70
N PRO A 75 6.11 10.83 -11.04
CA PRO A 75 7.49 10.35 -11.17
C PRO A 75 8.11 9.97 -9.82
N MET A 76 9.15 9.13 -9.87
CA MET A 76 9.93 8.80 -8.69
C MET A 76 10.63 10.07 -8.19
N THR A 77 10.53 10.34 -6.90
CA THR A 77 11.16 11.49 -6.27
C THR A 77 12.69 11.37 -6.23
N ASP A 78 13.36 12.49 -5.96
CA ASP A 78 14.80 12.47 -5.71
C ASP A 78 15.11 11.57 -4.51
N GLU A 79 16.05 10.63 -4.69
CA GLU A 79 16.38 9.63 -3.66
C GLU A 79 16.80 10.28 -2.34
N SER A 80 17.52 11.39 -2.39
CA SER A 80 17.91 12.15 -1.20
C SER A 80 16.71 12.73 -0.45
N ASP A 81 15.67 13.16 -1.16
CA ASP A 81 14.43 13.64 -0.55
C ASP A 81 13.70 12.45 0.11
N THR A 82 13.53 11.32 -0.61
CA THR A 82 12.89 10.11 -0.03
C THR A 82 13.59 9.67 1.26
N ILE A 83 14.92 9.60 1.25
CA ILE A 83 15.73 9.24 2.43
C ILE A 83 15.52 10.25 3.56
N THR A 84 15.61 11.55 3.26
CA THR A 84 15.54 12.61 4.27
C THR A 84 14.18 12.64 4.97
N TYR A 85 13.09 12.55 4.21
CA TYR A 85 11.75 12.67 4.80
C TYR A 85 11.26 11.37 5.43
N THR A 86 11.70 10.21 4.95
CA THR A 86 11.49 8.93 5.64
C THR A 86 12.22 8.91 6.98
N ASP A 87 13.50 9.32 7.03
CA ASP A 87 14.28 9.43 8.28
C ASP A 87 13.55 10.30 9.32
N ARG A 88 13.03 11.46 8.91
CA ARG A 88 12.25 12.34 9.81
C ARG A 88 10.98 11.67 10.37
N LEU A 89 10.28 10.86 9.58
CA LEU A 89 9.12 10.10 10.04
C LEU A 89 9.52 8.96 10.99
N VAL A 90 10.57 8.22 10.64
CA VAL A 90 11.13 7.14 11.47
C VAL A 90 11.62 7.66 12.83
N GLU A 91 12.23 8.85 12.88
CA GLU A 91 12.63 9.50 14.14
C GLU A 91 11.43 9.88 15.01
N LEU A 92 10.27 10.21 14.43
CA LEU A 92 9.04 10.40 15.20
C LEU A 92 8.53 9.06 15.74
N CYS A 93 8.52 8.00 14.92
CA CYS A 93 8.14 6.65 15.33
C CYS A 93 8.97 6.14 16.53
N LYS A 94 10.30 6.34 16.50
CA LYS A 94 11.21 5.94 17.60
C LYS A 94 10.85 6.58 18.94
N LYS A 95 10.33 7.82 18.95
CA LYS A 95 9.95 8.53 20.19
C LYS A 95 8.75 7.92 20.89
N VAL A 96 7.91 7.18 20.17
CA VAL A 96 6.64 6.62 20.66
C VAL A 96 6.52 5.11 20.48
N ASN A 97 7.60 4.45 20.07
CA ASN A 97 7.67 3.00 19.82
C ASN A 97 6.70 2.48 18.74
N THR A 98 6.32 3.32 17.78
CA THR A 98 5.62 2.89 16.56
C THR A 98 6.60 2.22 15.61
N LYS A 99 6.21 1.12 14.96
CA LYS A 99 7.06 0.41 13.99
C LYS A 99 6.87 0.98 12.58
N PRO A 100 7.91 1.54 11.94
CA PRO A 100 7.80 2.00 10.56
C PRO A 100 7.79 0.81 9.58
N ILE A 101 6.90 0.89 8.60
CA ILE A 101 6.83 0.03 7.41
C ILE A 101 7.06 0.92 6.20
N ILE A 102 8.12 0.66 5.46
CA ILE A 102 8.37 1.30 4.16
C ILE A 102 7.57 0.55 3.11
N PHE A 103 6.67 1.28 2.44
CA PHE A 103 5.86 0.79 1.33
C PHE A 103 6.68 0.92 0.04
N GLU A 104 7.20 -0.20 -0.48
CA GLU A 104 7.89 -0.22 -1.77
C GLU A 104 6.88 -0.12 -2.92
N THR A 105 6.77 1.05 -3.55
CA THR A 105 5.84 1.25 -4.67
C THR A 105 6.25 0.48 -5.93
N TRP A 106 5.31 0.36 -6.87
CA TRP A 106 5.54 -0.27 -8.17
C TRP A 106 5.89 0.75 -9.26
N ALA A 107 6.42 0.29 -10.39
CA ALA A 107 6.70 1.06 -11.60
C ALA A 107 5.45 1.23 -12.48
N GLU A 108 5.35 2.32 -13.24
CA GLU A 108 4.28 2.50 -14.23
C GLU A 108 4.36 1.38 -15.28
N LYS A 109 3.22 0.89 -15.75
CA LYS A 109 3.11 -0.18 -16.75
C LYS A 109 3.89 0.12 -18.04
N ALA A 110 4.03 1.41 -18.38
CA ALA A 110 4.77 1.87 -19.55
C ALA A 110 6.30 1.83 -19.38
N LYS A 111 6.81 1.72 -18.15
CA LYS A 111 8.24 1.72 -17.82
C LYS A 111 8.60 0.67 -16.76
N PRO A 112 8.30 -0.63 -17.02
CA PRO A 112 8.55 -1.70 -16.05
C PRO A 112 10.03 -1.83 -15.65
N GLU A 113 10.95 -1.36 -16.50
CA GLU A 113 12.38 -1.31 -16.23
C GLU A 113 12.76 -0.46 -15.00
N ASN A 114 11.90 0.49 -14.60
CA ASN A 114 12.15 1.33 -13.43
C ASN A 114 12.03 0.57 -12.10
N GLN A 115 11.37 -0.59 -12.08
CA GLN A 115 11.16 -1.33 -10.83
C GLN A 115 12.48 -1.74 -10.18
N ALA A 116 13.48 -2.12 -10.97
CA ALA A 116 14.78 -2.55 -10.43
C ALA A 116 15.45 -1.45 -9.57
N GLU A 117 15.34 -0.20 -10.01
CA GLU A 117 15.86 0.95 -9.27
C GLU A 117 15.01 1.27 -8.04
N MET A 118 13.68 1.17 -8.14
CA MET A 118 12.79 1.32 -6.98
C MET A 118 13.11 0.30 -5.89
N ASN A 119 13.26 -0.99 -6.25
CA ASN A 119 13.59 -2.06 -5.31
C ASN A 119 14.91 -1.78 -4.60
N ARG A 120 15.94 -1.32 -5.32
CA ARG A 120 17.23 -0.92 -4.73
C ARG A 120 17.02 0.16 -3.68
N ARG A 121 16.37 1.27 -4.03
CA ARG A 121 16.18 2.43 -3.15
C ARG A 121 15.46 2.05 -1.86
N TYR A 122 14.33 1.36 -1.97
CA TYR A 122 13.53 1.00 -0.80
C TYR A 122 14.21 -0.07 0.07
N THR A 123 14.92 -1.03 -0.55
CA THR A 123 15.72 -2.02 0.20
C THR A 123 16.85 -1.37 0.99
N GLU A 124 17.58 -0.44 0.38
CA GLU A 124 18.66 0.29 1.05
C GLU A 124 18.13 1.20 2.16
N LEU A 125 17.01 1.89 1.91
CA LEU A 125 16.34 2.73 2.89
C LEU A 125 15.86 1.92 4.11
N ALA A 126 15.19 0.78 3.89
CA ALA A 126 14.72 -0.07 4.98
C ALA A 126 15.86 -0.63 5.84
N LYS A 127 16.96 -1.04 5.21
CA LYS A 127 18.19 -1.45 5.92
C LYS A 127 18.78 -0.31 6.74
N LYS A 128 18.89 0.88 6.16
CA LYS A 128 19.43 2.08 6.83
C LYS A 128 18.61 2.42 8.07
N GLU A 129 17.28 2.43 7.94
CA GLU A 129 16.37 2.84 9.01
C GLU A 129 16.05 1.73 10.02
N ASN A 130 16.51 0.49 9.76
CA ASN A 130 16.08 -0.71 10.48
C ASN A 130 14.54 -0.80 10.56
N ALA A 131 13.89 -0.50 9.43
CA ALA A 131 12.44 -0.50 9.28
C ALA A 131 11.98 -1.79 8.58
N LEU A 132 10.71 -2.12 8.73
CA LEU A 132 10.10 -3.18 7.94
C LEU A 132 9.95 -2.71 6.49
N LEU A 133 10.13 -3.62 5.54
CA LEU A 133 9.91 -3.36 4.11
C LEU A 133 8.70 -4.18 3.66
N ALA A 134 7.71 -3.53 3.05
CA ALA A 134 6.66 -4.19 2.29
C ALA A 134 7.08 -4.21 0.81
N PRO A 135 7.56 -5.35 0.27
CA PRO A 135 8.14 -5.44 -1.08
C PRO A 135 7.04 -5.53 -2.16
N ILE A 136 6.13 -4.55 -2.17
CA ILE A 136 4.93 -4.58 -3.00
C ILE A 136 5.31 -4.49 -4.48
N GLY A 137 6.22 -3.61 -4.87
CA GLY A 137 6.71 -3.49 -6.24
C GLY A 137 7.35 -4.77 -6.79
N GLU A 138 8.13 -5.48 -5.98
CA GLU A 138 8.67 -6.80 -6.32
C GLU A 138 7.56 -7.85 -6.53
N ILE A 139 6.61 -7.98 -5.59
CA ILE A 139 5.48 -8.91 -5.71
C ILE A 139 4.62 -8.56 -6.93
N TRP A 140 4.35 -7.27 -7.14
CA TRP A 140 3.58 -6.73 -8.26
C TRP A 140 4.15 -7.15 -9.61
N THR A 141 5.48 -7.11 -9.74
CA THR A 141 6.19 -7.48 -10.98
C THR A 141 5.99 -8.95 -11.32
N GLU A 142 6.14 -9.83 -10.33
CA GLU A 142 5.97 -11.28 -10.52
C GLU A 142 4.52 -11.64 -10.84
N VAL A 143 3.57 -11.08 -10.08
CA VAL A 143 2.13 -11.31 -10.30
C VAL A 143 1.69 -10.78 -11.66
N SER A 144 2.09 -9.56 -12.03
CA SER A 144 1.78 -8.97 -13.34
C SER A 144 2.32 -9.83 -14.49
N SER A 145 3.50 -10.41 -14.33
CA SER A 145 4.11 -11.30 -15.32
C SER A 145 3.34 -12.61 -15.47
N GLU A 146 2.95 -13.24 -14.35
CA GLU A 146 2.18 -14.50 -14.36
C GLU A 146 0.76 -14.31 -14.90
N LEU A 147 0.14 -13.15 -14.67
CA LEU A 147 -1.24 -12.85 -15.06
C LEU A 147 -1.37 -12.02 -16.35
N LYS A 148 -0.27 -11.78 -17.09
CA LYS A 148 -0.26 -10.85 -18.24
C LYS A 148 -1.31 -11.10 -19.33
N ASP A 149 -1.75 -12.35 -19.48
CA ASP A 149 -2.73 -12.77 -20.50
C ASP A 149 -4.18 -12.77 -19.98
N ARG A 150 -4.41 -12.29 -18.75
CA ARG A 150 -5.70 -12.24 -18.06
C ARG A 150 -6.23 -10.81 -17.95
N ALA A 151 -7.20 -10.48 -18.80
CA ALA A 151 -7.82 -9.15 -18.84
C ALA A 151 -8.60 -8.78 -17.55
N ASP A 152 -9.09 -9.79 -16.83
CA ASP A 152 -9.81 -9.67 -15.55
C ASP A 152 -8.87 -9.56 -14.33
N ALA A 153 -7.55 -9.54 -14.56
CA ALA A 153 -6.54 -9.63 -13.51
C ALA A 153 -5.46 -8.54 -13.61
N ASP A 154 -5.69 -7.48 -14.40
CA ASP A 154 -4.76 -6.38 -14.55
C ASP A 154 -4.59 -5.66 -13.20
N LEU A 155 -3.38 -5.60 -12.68
CA LEU A 155 -3.09 -4.92 -11.41
C LEU A 155 -3.18 -3.40 -11.55
N TYR A 156 -3.03 -2.90 -12.76
CA TYR A 156 -3.07 -1.48 -13.06
C TYR A 156 -4.49 -1.01 -13.35
N TRP A 157 -4.81 0.17 -12.86
CA TRP A 157 -5.94 0.92 -13.36
C TRP A 157 -5.68 1.38 -14.81
N ARG A 158 -6.71 1.92 -15.47
CA ARG A 158 -6.73 2.25 -16.91
C ARG A 158 -5.63 3.23 -17.33
N ASP A 159 -5.06 3.99 -16.40
CA ASP A 159 -3.94 4.90 -16.65
C ASP A 159 -2.56 4.24 -16.65
N GLY A 160 -2.47 2.97 -16.24
CA GLY A 160 -1.21 2.23 -16.19
C GLY A 160 -0.29 2.64 -15.03
N ALA A 161 -0.79 3.42 -14.06
CA ALA A 161 -0.02 3.93 -12.92
C ALA A 161 -0.67 3.56 -11.58
N HIS A 162 -1.96 3.84 -11.41
CA HIS A 162 -2.66 3.53 -10.17
C HIS A 162 -3.01 2.04 -10.06
N ALA A 163 -3.32 1.59 -8.84
CA ALA A 163 -3.81 0.24 -8.62
C ALA A 163 -5.26 0.09 -9.07
N SER A 164 -5.55 -1.05 -9.71
CA SER A 164 -6.92 -1.56 -9.86
C SER A 164 -7.39 -2.21 -8.55
N ALA A 165 -8.65 -2.63 -8.50
CA ALA A 165 -9.16 -3.46 -7.40
C ALA A 165 -8.32 -4.73 -7.15
N VAL A 166 -7.72 -5.31 -8.19
CA VAL A 166 -6.82 -6.47 -8.09
C VAL A 166 -5.47 -6.06 -7.50
N GLY A 167 -4.96 -4.89 -7.91
CA GLY A 167 -3.74 -4.30 -7.35
C GLY A 167 -3.87 -3.98 -5.85
N ASP A 168 -4.96 -3.35 -5.43
CA ASP A 168 -5.21 -3.04 -4.01
C ASP A 168 -5.42 -4.28 -3.16
N TYR A 169 -6.02 -5.34 -3.73
CA TYR A 169 -6.10 -6.64 -3.08
C TYR A 169 -4.70 -7.26 -2.84
N LEU A 170 -3.78 -7.15 -3.80
CA LEU A 170 -2.38 -7.57 -3.62
C LEU A 170 -1.68 -6.75 -2.53
N ILE A 171 -1.83 -5.43 -2.56
CA ILE A 171 -1.23 -4.50 -1.58
C ILE A 171 -1.69 -4.85 -0.17
N ALA A 172 -3.01 -4.96 0.03
CA ALA A 172 -3.60 -5.28 1.31
C ALA A 172 -3.15 -6.66 1.83
N MET A 173 -3.02 -7.65 0.93
CA MET A 173 -2.54 -8.98 1.28
C MET A 173 -1.07 -8.97 1.71
N ALA A 174 -0.22 -8.24 0.99
CA ALA A 174 1.20 -8.09 1.32
C ALA A 174 1.38 -7.41 2.69
N LEU A 175 0.66 -6.31 2.94
CA LEU A 175 0.69 -5.62 4.24
C LEU A 175 0.16 -6.50 5.37
N THR A 176 -0.93 -7.23 5.14
CA THR A 176 -1.49 -8.16 6.13
C THR A 176 -0.47 -9.24 6.52
N LYS A 177 0.18 -9.85 5.52
CA LYS A 177 1.21 -10.87 5.76
C LYS A 177 2.39 -10.29 6.52
N LEU A 178 2.87 -9.11 6.15
CA LEU A 178 4.00 -8.46 6.81
C LEU A 178 3.68 -8.11 8.27
N ILE A 179 2.50 -7.57 8.54
CA ILE A 179 2.10 -7.07 9.86
C ILE A 179 1.81 -8.22 10.83
N THR A 180 1.17 -9.28 10.34
CA THR A 180 0.60 -10.34 11.20
C THR A 180 1.34 -11.68 11.11
N GLY A 181 2.17 -11.87 10.08
CA GLY A 181 2.74 -13.16 9.72
C GLY A 181 1.74 -14.15 9.08
N LYS A 182 0.47 -13.76 8.95
CA LYS A 182 -0.64 -14.61 8.49
C LYS A 182 -1.32 -14.01 7.25
N LEU A 183 -2.06 -14.86 6.55
CA LEU A 183 -2.95 -14.46 5.46
C LEU A 183 -4.41 -14.61 5.91
N PRO A 184 -5.36 -13.87 5.32
CA PRO A 184 -6.79 -14.10 5.54
C PRO A 184 -7.20 -15.51 5.03
N PRO A 185 -8.43 -15.97 5.31
CA PRO A 185 -8.99 -17.20 4.77
C PRO A 185 -8.97 -17.26 3.23
N GLU A 186 -8.75 -18.44 2.65
CA GLU A 186 -8.59 -18.64 1.20
C GLU A 186 -9.76 -18.13 0.35
N ASP A 187 -10.96 -18.21 0.91
CA ASP A 187 -12.23 -17.77 0.31
C ASP A 187 -12.48 -16.26 0.45
N PHE A 188 -11.66 -15.53 1.20
CA PHE A 188 -11.70 -14.07 1.17
C PHE A 188 -11.16 -13.57 -0.17
N VAL A 189 -12.06 -13.07 -1.02
CA VAL A 189 -11.76 -12.56 -2.37
C VAL A 189 -12.41 -11.20 -2.64
N LYS A 190 -12.84 -10.49 -1.59
CA LYS A 190 -13.46 -9.18 -1.70
C LYS A 190 -12.41 -8.09 -1.97
N SER A 191 -12.74 -7.12 -2.81
CA SER A 191 -12.02 -5.83 -2.97
C SER A 191 -13.02 -4.70 -3.25
N TYR A 192 -12.51 -3.49 -3.51
CA TYR A 192 -13.28 -2.31 -3.87
C TYR A 192 -12.85 -1.77 -5.24
N ASP A 193 -13.80 -1.25 -6.00
CA ASP A 193 -13.59 -0.61 -7.30
C ASP A 193 -14.44 0.66 -7.39
N PHE A 194 -13.79 1.80 -7.12
CA PHE A 194 -14.44 3.12 -7.13
C PHE A 194 -14.86 3.59 -8.52
N THR A 195 -14.55 2.83 -9.57
CA THR A 195 -14.87 3.20 -10.95
C THR A 195 -16.25 2.73 -11.41
N ARG A 196 -16.97 1.96 -10.58
CA ARG A 196 -18.27 1.39 -10.95
C ARG A 196 -19.44 2.22 -10.45
N PRO A 197 -20.46 2.57 -11.26
CA PRO A 197 -20.49 2.48 -12.71
C PRO A 197 -19.81 3.70 -13.34
N ASP A 198 -19.09 3.45 -14.44
CA ASP A 198 -18.43 4.41 -15.33
C ASP A 198 -19.31 5.64 -15.62
N THR A 199 -19.24 6.64 -14.74
CA THR A 199 -19.72 7.99 -15.03
C THR A 199 -18.48 8.87 -14.97
N ASP A 200 -18.34 9.75 -15.97
CA ASP A 200 -17.10 10.45 -16.35
C ASP A 200 -16.49 11.37 -15.28
N TRP A 201 -16.94 11.30 -14.02
CA TRP A 201 -16.41 12.09 -12.92
C TRP A 201 -16.61 11.44 -11.55
N PHE A 202 -15.50 11.27 -10.82
CA PHE A 202 -15.43 10.85 -9.42
C PHE A 202 -16.36 11.71 -8.54
N PRO A 203 -17.34 11.09 -7.90
CA PRO A 203 -17.13 10.87 -6.49
C PRO A 203 -17.04 9.37 -6.19
N VAL A 204 -16.10 9.03 -5.30
CA VAL A 204 -16.18 7.79 -4.51
C VAL A 204 -17.60 7.73 -3.94
N LYS A 205 -18.25 6.57 -4.04
CA LYS A 205 -19.65 6.46 -3.63
C LYS A 205 -19.76 6.58 -2.13
N GLU A 206 -20.80 7.28 -1.68
CA GLU A 206 -21.15 7.30 -0.26
C GLU A 206 -21.63 5.92 0.22
N ASN A 207 -22.15 5.08 -0.69
CA ASN A 207 -22.52 3.70 -0.42
C ASN A 207 -21.46 2.73 -0.94
N VAL A 208 -20.53 2.36 -0.06
CA VAL A 208 -19.40 1.46 -0.34
C VAL A 208 -19.84 0.08 -0.88
N ASP A 209 -21.05 -0.40 -0.51
CA ASP A 209 -21.55 -1.69 -0.99
C ASP A 209 -21.68 -1.75 -2.52
N GLU A 210 -21.83 -0.60 -3.18
CA GLU A 210 -21.93 -0.51 -4.63
C GLU A 210 -20.55 -0.48 -5.34
N GLU A 211 -19.47 -0.48 -4.59
CA GLU A 211 -18.09 -0.53 -5.07
C GLU A 211 -17.44 -1.88 -4.78
N ILE A 212 -18.13 -2.78 -4.06
CA ILE A 212 -17.63 -4.12 -3.76
C ILE A 212 -17.51 -4.92 -5.05
N VAL A 213 -16.33 -5.52 -5.25
CA VAL A 213 -16.04 -6.47 -6.32
C VAL A 213 -15.42 -7.75 -5.77
N GLU A 214 -15.53 -8.82 -6.54
CA GLU A 214 -14.89 -10.11 -6.23
C GLU A 214 -13.69 -10.32 -7.15
N ILE A 215 -12.56 -10.67 -6.55
CA ILE A 215 -11.33 -11.08 -7.22
C ILE A 215 -11.48 -12.54 -7.65
N PRO A 216 -11.17 -12.89 -8.91
CA PRO A 216 -11.19 -14.29 -9.35
C PRO A 216 -10.34 -15.17 -8.44
N SER A 217 -10.87 -16.32 -8.01
CA SER A 217 -10.19 -17.16 -7.01
C SER A 217 -8.83 -17.68 -7.47
N ASP A 218 -8.64 -17.88 -8.77
CA ASP A 218 -7.36 -18.26 -9.36
C ASP A 218 -6.34 -17.10 -9.36
N VAL A 219 -6.79 -15.87 -9.59
CA VAL A 219 -5.98 -14.65 -9.42
C VAL A 219 -5.56 -14.48 -7.95
N SER A 220 -6.49 -14.64 -7.01
CA SER A 220 -6.21 -14.62 -5.57
C SER A 220 -5.15 -15.64 -5.16
N LYS A 221 -5.17 -16.85 -5.74
CA LYS A 221 -4.15 -17.90 -5.50
C LYS A 221 -2.76 -17.49 -5.99
N VAL A 222 -2.66 -16.85 -7.16
CA VAL A 222 -1.37 -16.35 -7.68
C VAL A 222 -0.81 -15.26 -6.77
N ILE A 223 -1.64 -14.31 -6.35
CA ILE A 223 -1.24 -13.25 -5.43
C ILE A 223 -0.75 -13.84 -4.11
N ARG A 224 -1.51 -14.77 -3.50
CA ARG A 224 -1.13 -15.47 -2.26
C ARG A 224 0.24 -16.12 -2.36
N LYS A 225 0.47 -16.90 -3.42
CA LYS A 225 1.74 -17.59 -3.66
C LYS A 225 2.92 -16.61 -3.58
N TYR A 226 2.88 -15.51 -4.32
CA TYR A 226 3.99 -14.56 -4.34
C TYR A 226 4.12 -13.75 -3.04
N VAL A 227 3.01 -13.45 -2.36
CA VAL A 227 3.05 -12.83 -1.03
C VAL A 227 3.75 -13.75 -0.01
N GLU A 228 3.44 -15.05 -0.01
CA GLU A 228 4.09 -16.02 0.88
C GLU A 228 5.58 -16.23 0.55
N GLU A 229 5.95 -16.23 -0.73
CA GLU A 229 7.33 -16.42 -1.17
C GLU A 229 8.22 -15.22 -0.80
N LYS A 230 7.70 -14.01 -0.92
CA LYS A 230 8.46 -12.75 -0.74
C LYS A 230 8.46 -12.23 0.70
N ILE A 231 7.45 -12.55 1.50
CA ILE A 231 7.32 -12.07 2.89
C ILE A 231 7.40 -13.24 3.86
N ARG A 232 8.55 -13.36 4.53
CA ARG A 232 8.87 -14.45 5.46
C ARG A 232 8.53 -14.13 6.91
#